data_AF-A0A1W2B4T9-F1
#
_entry.id   AF-A0A1W2B4T9-F1
#
_cell.length_a   1.000
_cell.length_b   1.000
_cell.length_c   1.000
_cell.angle_alpha   90.00
_cell.angle_beta   90.00
_cell.angle_gamma   90.00
#
_symmetry.space_group_name_H-M   'P 1'
#
loop_
_entity.id
_entity.type
_entity.pdbx_description
1 polymer ?
#
loop_
_entity_poly.entity_id
_entity_poly.type
_entity_poly.pdbx_seq_one_letter_code
_entity_poly.pdbx_strand_id
1 'polypeptide(L)'
;MKLKRITAAFLAFILTLAALPVLGENTVDSRFSMSPLSFLRAGQAKKKSGDTPVYASPAKGAAELVRVPSGDSLEVIDENGKYYRVRLPENGGFGYVPKSQLTVDSRVAEPALRDALCDDLSLTEPAPFRKEEYLTLSGTIRTEEPVDALILYVWDETLRKVERTYVKQLEKPASELAAGILDRAVPLNKISGGRKQIVVEGCGEKDTFVLFRSPAYISRELEEPKHITGRCGGVPGILKDGKVSTAWVPTAKKGALEITLPEDGHASLITLEWKVPSVSLNITQLDENGGVISEELKEERFYMRSVSLSDKTRKVILRPGDDDTCALSELRVYAEGFPGHAVQQWDPMPEKIDILLVSTHQDDEFLFFGGSIPYYSWRDDVTIGVLYMANCGRLRYREALNGLWCAGLKYHPLFLGLEDYLTYNFQEAAARWRSDEPEKLLTRVIRQYRPEVILTQDFNGEYGHAQHEVTAQLVADCLKLAEQEDFDPESVESFGTWSVKKLYIHLYDQNTIRMDWEQPLEDPVITPMFLAKEGFDKSKSQQAYFSMERHGNLYDNHLFGLYYTSVGPDVQKNDFMENIPR
;
A
#
# COMPACT_ATOMS: atom_id res chain seq x y z
N MET A 1 18.61 49.45 31.42
CA MET A 1 18.45 48.44 32.50
C MET A 1 17.35 47.48 32.07
N LYS A 2 17.71 46.21 31.80
CA LYS A 2 16.89 45.03 31.48
C LYS A 2 15.98 45.05 30.25
N LEU A 3 16.62 44.81 29.10
CA LEU A 3 16.08 44.16 27.90
C LEU A 3 16.39 42.65 28.03
N LYS A 4 15.41 41.74 28.06
CA LYS A 4 15.65 40.28 27.97
C LYS A 4 14.48 39.52 27.33
N ARG A 5 14.82 38.89 26.19
CA ARG A 5 14.44 37.55 25.70
C ARG A 5 12.95 37.27 25.45
N ILE A 6 12.55 37.51 24.20
CA ILE A 6 11.58 36.66 23.50
C ILE A 6 12.38 35.89 22.43
N THR A 7 12.30 34.58 22.48
CA THR A 7 13.14 33.61 21.79
C THR A 7 12.71 33.40 20.34
N ALA A 8 13.70 33.35 19.45
CA ALA A 8 13.61 33.21 18.00
C ALA A 8 13.21 31.80 17.54
N ALA A 9 11.93 31.43 17.69
CA ALA A 9 11.40 30.14 17.21
C ALA A 9 10.21 30.27 16.25
N PHE A 10 9.79 31.48 15.87
CA PHE A 10 8.55 31.70 15.10
C PHE A 10 8.72 32.49 13.80
N LEU A 11 9.96 32.78 13.39
CA LEU A 11 10.25 33.66 12.24
C LEU A 11 11.13 33.00 11.16
N ALA A 12 11.08 31.68 11.04
CA ALA A 12 11.75 30.91 9.99
C ALA A 12 10.77 30.43 8.90
N PHE A 13 9.57 31.00 8.80
CA PHE A 13 8.52 30.54 7.89
C PHE A 13 8.44 31.32 6.56
N ILE A 14 9.27 32.34 6.33
CA ILE A 14 9.22 33.14 5.10
C ILE A 14 10.64 33.46 4.65
N LEU A 15 11.24 32.61 3.81
CA LEU A 15 12.28 32.90 2.80
C LEU A 15 13.19 31.69 2.51
N THR A 16 12.69 30.68 1.79
CA THR A 16 13.48 29.94 0.78
C THR A 16 12.57 29.11 -0.12
N LEU A 17 11.85 29.79 -1.02
CA LEU A 17 11.15 29.17 -2.14
C LEU A 17 11.81 29.69 -3.42
N ALA A 18 12.91 29.06 -3.81
CA ALA A 18 13.47 29.16 -5.15
C ALA A 18 14.47 28.01 -5.40
N ALA A 19 14.20 27.28 -6.48
CA ALA A 19 15.05 26.27 -7.13
C ALA A 19 15.12 24.87 -6.48
N LEU A 20 14.09 24.06 -6.73
CA LEU A 20 14.26 22.61 -6.84
C LEU A 20 14.78 22.30 -8.25
N PRO A 21 15.91 21.57 -8.41
CA PRO A 21 16.24 20.96 -9.69
C PRO A 21 15.33 19.74 -9.91
N VAL A 22 14.57 19.77 -10.99
CA VAL A 22 13.95 18.59 -11.60
C VAL A 22 15.06 17.59 -11.90
N LEU A 23 15.13 16.50 -11.14
CA LEU A 23 16.01 15.37 -11.42
C LEU A 23 15.18 14.11 -11.57
N GLY A 24 15.10 13.64 -12.82
CA GLY A 24 14.92 12.23 -13.17
C GLY A 24 13.49 11.74 -13.23
N GLU A 25 12.85 11.93 -14.38
CA GLU A 25 11.77 11.08 -14.87
C GLU A 25 12.23 9.61 -14.84
N ASN A 26 11.81 8.87 -13.81
CA ASN A 26 11.68 7.42 -13.78
C ASN A 26 10.65 7.04 -12.70
N THR A 27 9.55 7.79 -12.61
CA THR A 27 8.39 7.37 -11.83
C THR A 27 7.56 6.44 -12.69
N VAL A 28 7.92 5.15 -12.70
CA VAL A 28 6.94 4.11 -13.03
C VAL A 28 5.77 4.32 -12.07
N ASP A 29 4.56 4.52 -12.60
CA ASP A 29 3.37 4.66 -11.78
C ASP A 29 3.28 3.46 -10.83
N SER A 30 3.54 3.71 -9.55
CA SER A 30 3.73 2.68 -8.53
C SER A 30 2.43 2.18 -7.93
N ARG A 31 1.28 2.74 -8.35
CA ARG A 31 -0.07 2.42 -7.84
C ARG A 31 -0.44 0.97 -8.18
N PHE A 32 -0.14 0.55 -9.41
CA PHE A 32 0.04 -0.86 -9.80
C PHE A 32 1.40 -0.97 -10.47
N SER A 33 2.42 -1.43 -9.74
CA SER A 33 3.34 -2.32 -10.44
C SER A 33 2.60 -3.65 -10.62
N MET A 34 1.60 -3.66 -11.49
CA MET A 34 1.42 -4.80 -12.37
C MET A 34 2.67 -4.80 -13.22
N SER A 35 3.79 -5.24 -12.63
CA SER A 35 4.92 -5.68 -13.43
C SER A 35 4.28 -6.57 -14.48
N PRO A 36 4.47 -6.31 -15.78
CA PRO A 36 3.95 -7.21 -16.80
C PRO A 36 4.42 -8.60 -16.41
N LEU A 37 3.51 -9.42 -15.87
CA LEU A 37 3.86 -10.64 -15.15
C LEU A 37 4.30 -11.76 -16.12
N SER A 38 4.50 -11.40 -17.39
CA SER A 38 5.39 -12.09 -18.29
C SER A 38 6.81 -12.30 -17.72
N PHE A 39 7.21 -11.58 -16.67
CA PHE A 39 8.60 -11.59 -16.23
C PHE A 39 8.73 -11.83 -14.73
N LEU A 40 8.74 -13.10 -14.33
CA LEU A 40 9.55 -13.72 -13.27
C LEU A 40 9.04 -15.17 -13.08
N ARG A 41 9.07 -15.95 -14.16
CA ARG A 41 8.94 -17.40 -14.08
C ARG A 41 10.07 -17.94 -13.20
N ALA A 42 9.77 -19.01 -12.47
CA ALA A 42 10.69 -19.60 -11.51
C ALA A 42 12.07 -19.85 -12.15
N GLY A 43 13.11 -19.47 -11.40
CA GLY A 43 14.40 -19.07 -11.96
C GLY A 43 14.98 -20.03 -12.97
N GLN A 44 15.61 -19.50 -14.02
CA GLN A 44 16.43 -20.31 -14.89
C GLN A 44 17.55 -20.95 -14.07
N ALA A 45 17.59 -22.27 -14.10
CA ALA A 45 18.66 -22.98 -13.44
C ALA A 45 19.84 -23.16 -14.39
N LYS A 46 21.00 -22.62 -14.02
CA LYS A 46 22.29 -22.95 -14.64
C LYS A 46 22.85 -24.21 -13.99
N LYS A 47 23.26 -25.18 -14.81
CA LYS A 47 23.78 -26.47 -14.33
C LYS A 47 25.17 -26.31 -13.71
N LYS A 48 25.51 -27.18 -12.76
CA LYS A 48 26.85 -27.18 -12.12
C LYS A 48 27.94 -27.86 -12.97
N SER A 49 27.61 -28.85 -13.81
CA SER A 49 28.47 -29.43 -14.87
C SER A 49 27.76 -30.57 -15.63
N GLY A 50 28.10 -30.77 -16.92
CA GLY A 50 27.66 -31.91 -17.75
C GLY A 50 26.20 -31.87 -18.23
N ASP A 51 25.83 -32.84 -19.08
CA ASP A 51 24.45 -33.06 -19.50
C ASP A 51 23.59 -33.47 -18.29
N THR A 52 22.37 -32.92 -18.22
CA THR A 52 21.49 -33.12 -17.06
C THR A 52 20.28 -33.96 -17.45
N PRO A 53 20.08 -35.14 -16.83
CA PRO A 53 18.90 -35.95 -17.06
C PRO A 53 17.68 -35.33 -16.38
N VAL A 54 16.56 -35.31 -17.10
CA VAL A 54 15.24 -34.94 -16.58
C VAL A 54 14.43 -36.21 -16.42
N TYR A 55 13.91 -36.45 -15.22
CA TYR A 55 13.22 -37.70 -14.87
C TYR A 55 11.69 -37.55 -14.90
N ALA A 56 10.99 -38.66 -15.16
CA ALA A 56 9.53 -38.71 -15.17
C ALA A 56 8.89 -38.50 -13.79
N SER A 57 9.61 -38.78 -12.71
CA SER A 57 9.12 -38.61 -11.34
C SER A 57 10.28 -38.35 -10.35
N PRO A 58 10.02 -37.78 -9.16
CA PRO A 58 11.05 -37.53 -8.14
C PRO A 58 11.39 -38.78 -7.32
N ALA A 59 11.35 -39.96 -7.95
CA ALA A 59 11.57 -41.26 -7.32
C ALA A 59 12.91 -41.89 -7.74
N LYS A 60 13.50 -42.68 -6.83
CA LYS A 60 14.72 -43.44 -7.12
C LYS A 60 14.41 -44.49 -8.20
N GLY A 61 15.10 -44.42 -9.35
CA GLY A 61 14.88 -45.33 -10.49
C GLY A 61 13.81 -44.87 -11.49
N ALA A 62 13.36 -43.61 -11.41
CA ALA A 62 12.48 -43.02 -12.41
C ALA A 62 13.13 -43.03 -13.82
N ALA A 63 12.31 -43.23 -14.85
CA ALA A 63 12.75 -43.18 -16.23
C ALA A 63 13.26 -41.77 -16.59
N GLU A 64 14.36 -41.70 -17.33
CA GLU A 64 14.87 -40.47 -17.94
C GLU A 64 13.98 -40.13 -19.14
N LEU A 65 13.38 -38.93 -19.12
CA LEU A 65 12.52 -38.42 -20.19
C LEU A 65 13.36 -37.81 -21.31
N VAL A 66 14.27 -36.91 -20.93
CA VAL A 66 15.16 -36.22 -21.84
C VAL A 66 16.48 -35.94 -21.14
N ARG A 67 17.53 -35.83 -21.93
CA ARG A 67 18.83 -35.35 -21.48
C ARG A 67 19.07 -33.98 -22.08
N VAL A 68 19.10 -32.97 -21.21
CA VAL A 68 19.30 -31.60 -21.68
C VAL A 68 20.80 -31.33 -21.79
N PRO A 69 21.31 -30.92 -22.97
CA PRO A 69 22.73 -30.65 -23.21
C PRO A 69 23.35 -29.64 -22.25
N SER A 70 24.68 -29.66 -22.17
CA SER A 70 25.46 -28.66 -21.44
C SER A 70 25.39 -27.29 -22.11
N GLY A 71 24.97 -26.25 -21.36
CA GLY A 71 24.83 -24.86 -21.85
C GLY A 71 23.38 -24.37 -21.87
N ASP A 72 22.41 -25.27 -21.99
CA ASP A 72 20.99 -24.92 -22.03
C ASP A 72 20.44 -24.68 -20.62
N SER A 73 19.59 -23.66 -20.51
CA SER A 73 18.83 -23.35 -19.30
C SER A 73 17.60 -24.26 -19.18
N LEU A 74 17.18 -24.50 -17.94
CA LEU A 74 15.95 -25.23 -17.61
C LEU A 74 15.02 -24.30 -16.84
N GLU A 75 13.78 -24.19 -17.30
CA GLU A 75 12.71 -23.50 -16.57
C GLU A 75 12.31 -24.37 -15.37
N VAL A 76 12.61 -23.91 -14.16
CA VAL A 76 12.11 -24.53 -12.93
C VAL A 76 10.67 -24.05 -12.75
N ILE A 77 9.73 -24.97 -12.55
CA ILE A 77 8.31 -24.61 -12.36
C ILE A 77 7.81 -24.87 -10.94
N ASP A 78 8.44 -25.78 -10.19
CA ASP A 78 8.06 -26.10 -8.81
C ASP A 78 9.24 -26.75 -8.05
N GLU A 79 9.18 -26.77 -6.72
CA GLU A 79 10.14 -27.49 -5.87
C GLU A 79 9.49 -28.72 -5.21
N ASN A 80 10.11 -29.88 -5.34
CA ASN A 80 9.65 -31.12 -4.71
C ASN A 80 10.78 -31.81 -3.95
N GLY A 81 10.93 -31.45 -2.67
CA GLY A 81 11.95 -32.00 -1.78
C GLY A 81 13.37 -31.77 -2.32
N LYS A 82 14.03 -32.86 -2.74
CA LYS A 82 15.39 -32.85 -3.31
C LYS A 82 15.44 -32.61 -4.83
N TYR A 83 14.29 -32.41 -5.46
CA TYR A 83 14.17 -32.18 -6.90
C TYR A 83 13.56 -30.82 -7.20
N TYR A 84 13.97 -30.22 -8.30
CA TYR A 84 13.21 -29.22 -9.03
C TYR A 84 12.29 -29.94 -10.01
N ARG A 85 11.04 -29.49 -10.14
CA ARG A 85 10.21 -29.83 -11.28
C ARG A 85 10.51 -28.81 -12.36
N VAL A 86 10.81 -29.26 -13.58
CA VAL A 86 11.24 -28.41 -14.69
C VAL A 86 10.34 -28.60 -15.91
N ARG A 87 10.23 -27.56 -16.74
CA ARG A 87 9.59 -27.66 -18.06
C ARG A 87 10.56 -28.26 -19.08
N LEU A 88 10.02 -29.11 -19.96
CA LEU A 88 10.75 -29.74 -21.04
C LEU A 88 10.83 -28.77 -22.24
N PRO A 89 12.03 -28.56 -22.83
CA PRO A 89 12.21 -27.58 -23.91
C PRO A 89 11.46 -27.90 -25.21
N GLU A 90 11.19 -29.17 -25.50
CA GLU A 90 10.74 -29.62 -26.83
C GLU A 90 9.22 -29.74 -26.98
N ASN A 91 8.49 -29.93 -25.88
CA ASN A 91 7.05 -30.24 -25.92
C ASN A 91 6.23 -29.57 -24.81
N GLY A 92 6.84 -28.69 -24.01
CA GLY A 92 6.16 -28.03 -22.88
C GLY A 92 5.77 -28.96 -21.72
N GLY A 93 6.05 -30.26 -21.82
CA GLY A 93 5.80 -31.24 -20.76
C GLY A 93 6.68 -31.01 -19.54
N PHE A 94 6.55 -31.87 -18.52
CA PHE A 94 7.23 -31.68 -17.25
C PHE A 94 8.08 -32.86 -16.83
N GLY A 95 9.17 -32.58 -16.13
CA GLY A 95 9.96 -33.61 -15.46
C GLY A 95 10.66 -33.10 -14.22
N TYR A 96 11.55 -33.91 -13.67
CA TYR A 96 12.19 -33.67 -12.37
C TYR A 96 13.72 -33.74 -12.50
N VAL A 97 14.40 -32.77 -11.92
CA VAL A 97 15.87 -32.68 -11.89
C VAL A 97 16.34 -32.54 -10.44
N PRO A 98 17.33 -33.32 -9.98
CA PRO A 98 17.87 -33.16 -8.63
C PRO A 98 18.40 -31.74 -8.38
N LYS A 99 18.05 -31.14 -7.24
CA LYS A 99 18.54 -29.80 -6.84
C LYS A 99 20.06 -29.72 -6.79
N SER A 100 20.74 -30.84 -6.55
CA SER A 100 22.21 -30.91 -6.56
C SER A 100 22.83 -30.65 -7.93
N GLN A 101 22.08 -30.82 -9.02
CA GLN A 101 22.57 -30.68 -10.40
C GLN A 101 22.32 -29.28 -10.97
N LEU A 102 21.50 -28.48 -10.30
CA LEU A 102 21.05 -27.17 -10.73
C LEU A 102 21.50 -26.08 -9.75
N THR A 103 21.78 -24.89 -10.29
CA THR A 103 21.95 -23.63 -9.56
C THR A 103 20.91 -22.68 -10.10
N VAL A 104 19.89 -22.36 -9.31
CA VAL A 104 18.81 -21.47 -9.72
C VAL A 104 19.27 -20.03 -9.65
N ASP A 105 19.25 -19.33 -10.78
CA ASP A 105 19.40 -17.88 -10.83
C ASP A 105 17.99 -17.27 -10.75
N SER A 106 17.67 -16.58 -9.67
CA SER A 106 16.31 -16.13 -9.37
C SER A 106 15.85 -14.92 -10.19
N ARG A 107 16.58 -14.54 -11.24
CA ARG A 107 16.30 -13.38 -12.07
C ARG A 107 16.59 -13.68 -13.53
N VAL A 108 15.67 -14.33 -14.22
CA VAL A 108 15.67 -14.27 -15.68
C VAL A 108 14.30 -13.81 -16.15
N ALA A 109 14.30 -12.71 -16.91
CA ALA A 109 13.17 -12.28 -17.70
C ALA A 109 13.09 -13.20 -18.93
N GLU A 110 12.01 -13.98 -19.04
CA GLU A 110 11.68 -14.72 -20.27
C GLU A 110 10.85 -13.86 -21.21
N PRO A 111 10.81 -14.12 -22.53
CA PRO A 111 9.95 -13.35 -23.45
C PRO A 111 8.47 -13.41 -23.02
N ALA A 112 7.74 -12.33 -23.28
CA ALA A 112 6.32 -12.24 -22.97
C ALA A 112 5.54 -13.37 -23.65
N LEU A 113 4.86 -14.20 -22.85
CA LEU A 113 3.88 -15.13 -23.38
C LEU A 113 2.74 -14.36 -24.03
N ARG A 114 2.18 -14.97 -25.07
CA ARG A 114 0.93 -14.49 -25.65
C ARG A 114 -0.21 -14.65 -24.62
N ASP A 115 -0.99 -13.59 -24.46
CA ASP A 115 -2.23 -13.62 -23.72
C ASP A 115 -3.34 -14.18 -24.63
N ALA A 116 -4.01 -15.24 -24.16
CA ALA A 116 -5.19 -15.85 -24.75
C ALA A 116 -6.27 -15.95 -23.65
N LEU A 117 -6.50 -14.79 -23.01
CA LEU A 117 -7.35 -14.66 -21.82
C LEU A 117 -8.74 -15.20 -22.10
N CYS A 118 -9.28 -15.92 -21.12
CA CYS A 118 -10.62 -16.46 -21.17
C CYS A 118 -11.55 -15.58 -20.33
N ASP A 119 -12.44 -14.85 -21.00
CA ASP A 119 -13.37 -13.91 -20.36
C ASP A 119 -14.35 -14.60 -19.38
N ASP A 120 -14.56 -15.91 -19.55
CA ASP A 120 -15.46 -16.71 -18.72
C ASP A 120 -14.84 -17.16 -17.40
N LEU A 121 -13.52 -17.02 -17.22
CA LEU A 121 -12.83 -17.40 -15.97
C LEU A 121 -12.88 -16.26 -14.96
N SER A 122 -13.23 -16.58 -13.72
CA SER A 122 -13.20 -15.63 -12.60
C SER A 122 -12.86 -16.32 -11.28
N LEU A 123 -12.38 -15.55 -10.30
CA LEU A 123 -12.32 -16.01 -8.91
C LEU A 123 -13.74 -16.07 -8.33
N THR A 124 -14.06 -17.12 -7.59
CA THR A 124 -15.43 -17.35 -7.06
C THR A 124 -15.83 -16.35 -5.97
N GLU A 125 -14.85 -15.78 -5.26
CA GLU A 125 -15.08 -14.70 -4.29
C GLU A 125 -14.08 -13.58 -4.56
N PRO A 126 -14.52 -12.32 -4.72
CA PRO A 126 -13.62 -11.19 -4.74
C PRO A 126 -13.00 -11.05 -3.35
N ALA A 127 -11.69 -10.89 -3.32
CA ALA A 127 -10.91 -10.80 -2.09
C ALA A 127 -11.41 -9.69 -1.13
N PRO A 128 -11.18 -9.80 0.19
CA PRO A 128 -10.16 -10.62 0.84
C PRO A 128 -10.61 -12.06 1.09
N PHE A 129 -9.77 -13.03 0.72
CA PHE A 129 -9.94 -14.41 1.18
C PHE A 129 -9.60 -14.48 2.67
N ARG A 130 -10.60 -14.77 3.51
CA ARG A 130 -10.50 -14.78 4.99
C ARG A 130 -10.72 -16.15 5.59
N LYS A 131 -11.67 -16.93 5.08
CA LYS A 131 -12.11 -18.20 5.69
C LYS A 131 -11.99 -19.38 4.75
N GLU A 132 -11.69 -19.13 3.49
CA GLU A 132 -11.68 -20.13 2.44
C GLU A 132 -10.47 -21.05 2.64
N GLU A 133 -10.70 -22.36 2.48
CA GLU A 133 -9.62 -23.33 2.59
C GLU A 133 -8.79 -23.38 1.32
N TYR A 134 -9.40 -23.06 0.17
CA TYR A 134 -8.80 -23.17 -1.15
C TYR A 134 -9.19 -21.99 -2.03
N LEU A 135 -8.26 -21.61 -2.92
CA LEU A 135 -8.60 -20.75 -4.04
C LEU A 135 -9.51 -21.52 -5.00
N THR A 136 -10.58 -20.88 -5.43
CA THR A 136 -11.56 -21.48 -6.34
C THR A 136 -11.74 -20.58 -7.56
N LEU A 137 -11.77 -21.20 -8.74
CA LEU A 137 -12.05 -20.56 -10.02
C LEU A 137 -13.41 -21.05 -10.52
N SER A 138 -14.22 -20.12 -11.03
CA SER A 138 -15.48 -20.42 -11.69
C SER A 138 -15.38 -20.19 -13.19
N GLY A 139 -16.31 -20.79 -13.94
CA GLY A 139 -16.43 -20.59 -15.37
C GLY A 139 -15.88 -21.72 -16.23
N THR A 140 -15.60 -21.38 -17.49
CA THR A 140 -15.15 -22.34 -18.51
C THR A 140 -13.87 -21.84 -19.14
N ILE A 141 -12.83 -22.66 -19.15
CA ILE A 141 -11.59 -22.43 -19.88
C ILE A 141 -11.85 -22.77 -21.35
N ARG A 142 -11.77 -21.78 -22.24
CA ARG A 142 -11.85 -21.98 -23.70
C ARG A 142 -10.57 -21.52 -24.37
N THR A 143 -10.04 -22.37 -25.26
CA THR A 143 -8.76 -22.12 -25.94
C THR A 143 -8.93 -22.35 -27.45
N GLU A 144 -8.24 -21.55 -28.28
CA GLU A 144 -8.25 -21.74 -29.74
C GLU A 144 -7.58 -23.07 -30.12
N GLU A 145 -6.44 -23.37 -29.49
CA GLU A 145 -5.68 -24.60 -29.69
C GLU A 145 -5.87 -25.54 -28.49
N PRO A 146 -6.00 -26.87 -28.68
CA PRO A 146 -6.13 -27.81 -27.59
C PRO A 146 -4.91 -27.74 -26.65
N VAL A 147 -5.18 -27.64 -25.35
CA VAL A 147 -4.14 -27.73 -24.32
C VAL A 147 -4.03 -29.16 -23.82
N ASP A 148 -2.83 -29.61 -23.45
CA ASP A 148 -2.56 -30.91 -22.85
C ASP A 148 -2.30 -30.83 -21.34
N ALA A 149 -2.00 -29.63 -20.83
CA ALA A 149 -1.86 -29.33 -19.43
C ALA A 149 -2.28 -27.90 -19.08
N LEU A 150 -2.67 -27.71 -17.82
CA LEU A 150 -2.89 -26.40 -17.21
C LEU A 150 -1.87 -26.18 -16.09
N ILE A 151 -1.37 -24.96 -15.97
CA ILE A 151 -0.51 -24.56 -14.86
C ILE A 151 -1.13 -23.37 -14.14
N LEU A 152 -1.28 -23.47 -12.83
CA LEU A 152 -1.74 -22.40 -11.96
C LEU A 152 -0.57 -21.94 -11.08
N TYR A 153 -0.24 -20.65 -11.16
CA TYR A 153 0.76 -20.01 -10.32
C TYR A 153 0.11 -19.03 -9.34
N VAL A 154 0.65 -18.99 -8.13
CA VAL A 154 0.37 -17.95 -7.14
C VAL A 154 1.66 -17.16 -6.96
N TRP A 155 1.70 -15.98 -7.55
CA TRP A 155 2.79 -15.03 -7.37
C TRP A 155 2.49 -14.13 -6.19
N ASP A 156 3.45 -13.96 -5.29
CA ASP A 156 3.37 -12.99 -4.21
C ASP A 156 4.03 -11.68 -4.63
N GLU A 157 3.24 -10.61 -4.68
CA GLU A 157 3.72 -9.30 -5.10
C GLU A 157 4.66 -8.67 -4.08
N THR A 158 4.42 -8.89 -2.78
CA THR A 158 5.20 -8.34 -1.66
C THR A 158 6.57 -9.02 -1.55
N LEU A 159 6.59 -10.35 -1.65
CA LEU A 159 7.80 -11.16 -1.52
C LEU A 159 8.53 -11.35 -2.84
N ARG A 160 7.89 -10.97 -3.95
CA ARG A 160 8.39 -11.09 -5.32
C ARG A 160 8.87 -12.50 -5.64
N LYS A 161 8.03 -13.49 -5.32
CA LYS A 161 8.32 -14.92 -5.56
C LYS A 161 7.05 -15.68 -5.93
N VAL A 162 7.20 -16.78 -6.66
CA VAL A 162 6.16 -17.79 -6.76
C VAL A 162 6.08 -18.53 -5.42
N GLU A 163 4.91 -18.50 -4.78
CA GLU A 163 4.68 -19.28 -3.55
C GLU A 163 4.13 -20.66 -3.84
N ARG A 164 3.41 -20.78 -4.96
CA ARG A 164 2.77 -22.03 -5.33
C ARG A 164 2.69 -22.17 -6.83
N THR A 165 2.99 -23.38 -7.28
CA THR A 165 2.65 -23.86 -8.61
C THR A 165 1.81 -25.12 -8.48
N TYR A 166 0.77 -25.21 -9.29
CA TYR A 166 -0.03 -26.41 -9.46
C TYR A 166 -0.10 -26.76 -10.94
N VAL A 167 0.14 -28.01 -11.29
CA VAL A 167 0.10 -28.48 -12.68
C VAL A 167 -0.93 -29.58 -12.79
N LYS A 168 -1.88 -29.40 -13.71
CA LYS A 168 -2.87 -30.40 -14.08
C LYS A 168 -2.57 -30.91 -15.49
N GLN A 169 -2.05 -32.13 -15.59
CA GLN A 169 -1.99 -32.84 -16.87
C GLN A 169 -3.39 -33.33 -17.24
N LEU A 170 -3.78 -33.17 -18.49
CA LEU A 170 -5.03 -33.69 -19.04
C LEU A 170 -4.80 -35.09 -19.62
N GLU A 171 -5.81 -35.95 -19.51
CA GLU A 171 -5.75 -37.31 -20.08
C GLU A 171 -5.72 -37.29 -21.61
N LYS A 172 -6.31 -36.26 -22.21
CA LYS A 172 -6.32 -35.96 -23.63
C LYS A 172 -6.32 -34.45 -23.84
N PRO A 173 -5.72 -33.95 -24.93
CA PRO A 173 -5.79 -32.53 -25.26
C PRO A 173 -7.25 -32.06 -25.38
N ALA A 174 -7.54 -30.85 -24.90
CA ALA A 174 -8.87 -30.27 -24.88
C ALA A 174 -8.85 -28.76 -25.11
N SER A 175 -9.86 -28.26 -25.83
CA SER A 175 -10.06 -26.81 -26.07
C SER A 175 -11.13 -26.19 -25.18
N GLU A 176 -11.86 -27.00 -24.41
CA GLU A 176 -12.93 -26.56 -23.52
C GLU A 176 -12.94 -27.41 -22.25
N LEU A 177 -12.81 -26.75 -21.09
CA LEU A 177 -12.69 -27.38 -19.77
C LEU A 177 -13.45 -26.57 -18.72
N ALA A 178 -14.16 -27.24 -17.81
CA ALA A 178 -14.73 -26.55 -16.65
C ALA A 178 -13.60 -26.10 -15.69
N ALA A 179 -13.69 -24.87 -15.17
CA ALA A 179 -12.68 -24.32 -14.26
C ALA A 179 -12.47 -25.18 -12.99
N GLY A 180 -13.50 -25.90 -12.56
CA GLY A 180 -13.45 -26.83 -11.43
C GLY A 180 -12.42 -27.97 -11.57
N ILE A 181 -11.83 -28.16 -12.75
CA ILE A 181 -10.65 -29.05 -12.92
C ILE A 181 -9.44 -28.59 -12.09
N LEU A 182 -9.39 -27.31 -11.71
CA LEU A 182 -8.38 -26.70 -10.86
C LEU A 182 -8.85 -26.55 -9.39
N ASP A 183 -10.00 -27.11 -9.02
CA ASP A 183 -10.50 -27.03 -7.64
C ASP A 183 -9.50 -27.62 -6.66
N ARG A 184 -9.34 -26.94 -5.52
CA ARG A 184 -8.42 -27.32 -4.44
C ARG A 184 -6.94 -27.37 -4.83
N ALA A 185 -6.57 -26.84 -6.00
CA ALA A 185 -5.18 -26.74 -6.46
C ALA A 185 -4.30 -25.96 -5.47
N VAL A 186 -4.85 -24.89 -4.90
CA VAL A 186 -4.15 -23.97 -4.00
C VAL A 186 -4.83 -23.96 -2.65
N PRO A 187 -4.32 -24.72 -1.66
CA PRO A 187 -4.75 -24.58 -0.28
C PRO A 187 -4.25 -23.25 0.29
N LEU A 188 -5.15 -22.35 0.66
CA LEU A 188 -4.80 -21.00 1.12
C LEU A 188 -4.04 -21.00 2.45
N ASN A 189 -4.10 -22.10 3.22
CA ASN A 189 -3.29 -22.26 4.43
C ASN A 189 -1.80 -22.51 4.18
N LYS A 190 -1.37 -22.66 2.93
CA LYS A 190 0.04 -22.79 2.53
C LYS A 190 0.56 -21.56 1.78
N ILE A 191 -0.24 -20.51 1.69
CA ILE A 191 0.08 -19.26 1.01
C ILE A 191 0.16 -18.16 2.07
N SER A 192 1.13 -17.26 1.94
CA SER A 192 1.29 -16.13 2.85
C SER A 192 0.15 -15.11 2.66
N GLY A 193 -0.04 -14.22 3.63
CA GLY A 193 -0.99 -13.11 3.52
C GLY A 193 -0.54 -12.04 2.52
N GLY A 194 -1.46 -11.22 2.04
CA GLY A 194 -1.19 -10.06 1.19
C GLY A 194 -1.60 -10.24 -0.27
N ARG A 195 -1.20 -9.30 -1.13
CA ARG A 195 -1.51 -9.30 -2.57
C ARG A 195 -0.84 -10.46 -3.27
N LYS A 196 -1.62 -11.12 -4.11
CA LYS A 196 -1.23 -12.22 -4.96
C LYS A 196 -1.68 -11.95 -6.38
N GLN A 197 -0.96 -12.52 -7.33
CA GLN A 197 -1.38 -12.60 -8.72
C GLN A 197 -1.57 -14.07 -9.06
N ILE A 198 -2.80 -14.38 -9.47
CA ILE A 198 -3.23 -15.73 -9.83
C ILE A 198 -3.14 -15.82 -11.33
N VAL A 199 -2.28 -16.71 -11.82
CA VAL A 199 -2.07 -16.89 -13.26
C VAL A 199 -2.40 -18.32 -13.63
N VAL A 200 -3.25 -18.51 -14.63
CA VAL A 200 -3.46 -19.82 -15.27
C VAL A 200 -2.86 -19.78 -16.67
N GLU A 201 -1.97 -20.73 -16.94
CA GLU A 201 -1.38 -20.97 -18.25
C GLU A 201 -1.96 -22.25 -18.86
N GLY A 202 -2.16 -22.24 -20.18
CA GLY A 202 -2.44 -23.41 -21.00
C GLY A 202 -1.20 -23.84 -21.75
N CYS A 203 -0.86 -25.13 -21.69
CA CYS A 203 0.21 -25.72 -22.48
C CYS A 203 -0.40 -26.39 -23.71
N GLY A 204 -0.11 -25.88 -24.91
CA GLY A 204 -0.44 -26.52 -26.18
C GLY A 204 0.71 -27.36 -26.72
N GLU A 205 0.53 -27.97 -27.89
CA GLU A 205 1.54 -28.84 -28.51
C GLU A 205 2.87 -28.12 -28.82
N LYS A 206 2.80 -26.81 -29.11
CA LYS A 206 3.97 -26.01 -29.53
C LYS A 206 4.33 -24.88 -28.57
N ASP A 207 3.33 -24.30 -27.92
CA ASP A 207 3.47 -23.06 -27.17
C ASP A 207 2.69 -23.10 -25.85
N THR A 208 3.07 -22.21 -24.92
CA THR A 208 2.32 -21.93 -23.70
C THR A 208 1.76 -20.51 -23.78
N PHE A 209 0.54 -20.32 -23.30
CA PHE A 209 -0.13 -19.02 -23.30
C PHE A 209 -0.90 -18.80 -22.00
N VAL A 210 -1.14 -17.53 -21.68
CA VAL A 210 -1.87 -17.16 -20.47
C VAL A 210 -3.36 -17.16 -20.73
N LEU A 211 -4.09 -17.95 -19.94
CA LEU A 211 -5.53 -18.15 -20.00
C LEU A 211 -6.29 -17.27 -19.01
N PHE A 212 -5.66 -16.93 -17.89
CA PHE A 212 -6.28 -16.14 -16.84
C PHE A 212 -5.21 -15.42 -16.06
N ARG A 213 -5.47 -14.15 -15.73
CA ARG A 213 -4.75 -13.40 -14.69
C ARG A 213 -5.77 -12.72 -13.82
N SER A 214 -5.59 -12.80 -12.52
CA SER A 214 -6.40 -12.02 -11.58
C SER A 214 -5.58 -11.64 -10.36
N PRO A 215 -5.65 -10.38 -9.93
CA PRO A 215 -5.24 -10.01 -8.58
C PRO A 215 -6.09 -10.78 -7.57
N ALA A 216 -5.48 -11.05 -6.42
CA ALA A 216 -6.12 -11.64 -5.27
C ALA A 216 -5.50 -11.05 -3.99
N TYR A 217 -6.26 -11.06 -2.90
CA TYR A 217 -5.75 -10.64 -1.59
C TYR A 217 -6.06 -11.69 -0.54
N ILE A 218 -5.04 -12.19 0.14
CA ILE A 218 -5.21 -13.20 1.20
C ILE A 218 -5.10 -12.48 2.55
N SER A 219 -6.21 -12.35 3.28
CA SER A 219 -6.25 -11.69 4.59
C SER A 219 -5.76 -12.64 5.67
N ARG A 220 -4.45 -12.59 5.92
CA ARG A 220 -3.70 -13.36 6.92
C ARG A 220 -2.58 -12.50 7.52
N GLU A 221 -1.72 -13.10 8.32
CA GLU A 221 -0.46 -12.48 8.72
C GLU A 221 0.34 -12.09 7.48
N LEU A 222 0.66 -10.80 7.38
CA LEU A 222 1.37 -10.23 6.25
C LEU A 222 2.86 -10.40 6.48
N GLU A 223 3.55 -10.99 5.49
CA GLU A 223 5.00 -11.00 5.51
C GLU A 223 5.55 -9.62 5.14
N GLU A 224 6.66 -9.23 5.77
CA GLU A 224 7.32 -7.96 5.47
C GLU A 224 8.04 -8.03 4.11
N PRO A 225 7.99 -6.96 3.29
CA PRO A 225 8.84 -6.84 2.11
C PRO A 225 10.31 -7.17 2.39
N LYS A 226 10.95 -7.93 1.50
CA LYS A 226 12.35 -8.31 1.65
C LYS A 226 13.26 -7.08 1.69
N HIS A 227 14.02 -6.94 2.77
CA HIS A 227 14.95 -5.84 3.00
C HIS A 227 16.38 -6.34 3.31
N ILE A 228 17.37 -5.46 3.18
CA ILE A 228 18.80 -5.74 3.43
C ILE A 228 19.33 -5.11 4.72
N THR A 229 18.46 -4.56 5.57
CA THR A 229 18.80 -3.92 6.86
C THR A 229 19.76 -4.75 7.73
N GLY A 230 19.61 -6.07 7.76
CA GLY A 230 20.47 -6.96 8.55
C GLY A 230 21.94 -6.99 8.09
N ARG A 231 22.22 -6.56 6.86
CA ARG A 231 23.57 -6.42 6.28
C ARG A 231 24.19 -5.04 6.53
N CYS A 232 23.43 -4.10 7.08
CA CYS A 232 23.89 -2.73 7.31
C CYS A 232 24.62 -2.62 8.66
N GLY A 233 25.73 -1.88 8.67
CA GLY A 233 26.45 -1.50 9.89
C GLY A 233 25.78 -0.32 10.59
N GLY A 234 25.94 -0.21 11.91
CA GLY A 234 25.51 0.97 12.67
C GLY A 234 24.01 1.06 12.99
N VAL A 235 23.18 0.11 12.52
CA VAL A 235 21.73 0.06 12.83
C VAL A 235 21.47 -0.69 14.16
N PRO A 236 21.00 0.00 15.22
CA PRO A 236 20.63 -0.60 16.51
C PRO A 236 19.64 -1.76 16.37
N GLY A 237 19.75 -2.77 17.25
CA GLY A 237 18.82 -3.89 17.30
C GLY A 237 17.36 -3.46 17.49
N ILE A 238 17.14 -2.41 18.28
CA ILE A 238 15.82 -1.86 18.59
C ILE A 238 15.08 -1.34 17.35
N LEU A 239 15.79 -0.91 16.29
CA LEU A 239 15.19 -0.43 15.04
C LEU A 239 14.81 -1.56 14.07
N LYS A 240 15.12 -2.81 14.44
CA LYS A 240 14.95 -4.01 13.60
C LYS A 240 13.98 -5.02 14.22
N ASP A 241 13.36 -4.70 15.36
CA ASP A 241 12.56 -5.65 16.13
C ASP A 241 11.08 -5.70 15.73
N GLY A 242 10.65 -4.83 14.81
CA GLY A 242 9.29 -4.77 14.28
C GLY A 242 8.28 -4.06 15.18
N LYS A 243 8.69 -3.45 16.31
CA LYS A 243 7.77 -2.97 17.34
C LYS A 243 7.70 -1.45 17.39
N VAL A 244 6.49 -0.91 17.30
CA VAL A 244 6.22 0.53 17.53
C VAL A 244 6.44 1.00 18.97
N SER A 245 6.49 0.07 19.93
CA SER A 245 6.60 0.38 21.36
C SER A 245 8.04 0.66 21.79
N THR A 246 9.02 0.07 21.10
CA THR A 246 10.45 0.27 21.30
C THR A 246 10.96 1.35 20.35
N ALA A 247 12.01 2.08 20.75
CA ALA A 247 12.54 3.14 19.91
C ALA A 247 14.00 3.49 20.26
N TRP A 248 14.75 3.92 19.25
CA TRP A 248 15.97 4.68 19.43
C TRP A 248 15.63 6.15 19.68
N VAL A 249 16.28 6.75 20.68
CA VAL A 249 16.12 8.16 21.07
C VAL A 249 17.48 8.84 20.94
N PRO A 250 17.60 9.98 20.24
CA PRO A 250 18.84 10.74 20.19
C PRO A 250 19.28 11.17 21.58
N THR A 251 20.58 11.19 21.82
CA THR A 251 21.15 11.68 23.09
C THR A 251 22.25 12.68 22.81
N ALA A 252 22.60 13.52 23.79
CA ALA A 252 23.71 14.47 23.66
C ALA A 252 25.05 13.81 23.26
N LYS A 253 25.25 12.52 23.56
CA LYS A 253 26.46 11.76 23.18
C LYS A 253 26.34 11.02 21.84
N LYS A 254 25.13 10.73 21.39
CA LYS A 254 24.81 10.01 20.15
C LYS A 254 23.54 10.62 19.55
N GLY A 255 23.69 11.83 19.03
CA GLY A 255 22.59 12.62 18.46
C GLY A 255 22.28 12.28 17.01
N ALA A 256 23.13 11.50 16.34
CA ALA A 256 22.93 11.07 14.96
C ALA A 256 23.01 9.54 14.85
N LEU A 257 22.26 8.99 13.91
CA LEU A 257 22.34 7.60 13.50
C LEU A 257 23.22 7.51 12.26
N GLU A 258 24.33 6.78 12.36
CA GLU A 258 25.25 6.54 11.25
C GLU A 258 25.07 5.11 10.74
N ILE A 259 24.69 4.98 9.47
CA ILE A 259 24.34 3.70 8.84
C ILE A 259 25.37 3.43 7.74
N THR A 260 26.04 2.29 7.82
CA THR A 260 26.94 1.82 6.75
C THR A 260 26.21 0.82 5.88
N LEU A 261 26.14 1.09 4.58
CA LEU A 261 25.47 0.25 3.59
C LEU A 261 26.40 -0.87 3.08
N PRO A 262 25.89 -2.06 2.77
CA PRO A 262 26.70 -3.14 2.18
C PRO A 262 27.17 -2.79 0.76
N GLU A 263 28.44 -3.07 0.46
CA GLU A 263 29.07 -2.75 -0.84
C GLU A 263 28.38 -3.45 -2.03
N ASP A 264 27.94 -4.70 -1.84
CA ASP A 264 27.32 -5.56 -2.84
C ASP A 264 25.78 -5.59 -2.74
N GLY A 265 25.19 -4.72 -1.91
CA GLY A 265 23.76 -4.75 -1.62
C GLY A 265 22.88 -3.90 -2.53
N HIS A 266 23.46 -3.03 -3.35
CA HIS A 266 22.72 -2.07 -4.21
C HIS A 266 21.55 -1.41 -3.46
N ALA A 267 21.84 -0.83 -2.29
CA ALA A 267 20.84 -0.17 -1.46
C ALA A 267 20.25 1.04 -2.21
N SER A 268 18.93 1.12 -2.28
CA SER A 268 18.21 2.14 -3.06
C SER A 268 17.26 2.99 -2.23
N LEU A 269 16.80 2.49 -1.08
CA LEU A 269 15.81 3.18 -0.25
C LEU A 269 16.04 2.88 1.24
N ILE A 270 15.85 3.89 2.09
CA ILE A 270 15.66 3.72 3.53
C ILE A 270 14.25 4.15 3.89
N THR A 271 13.52 3.34 4.66
CA THR A 271 12.30 3.79 5.34
C THR A 271 12.56 3.99 6.83
N LEU A 272 11.94 5.03 7.38
CA LEU A 272 12.06 5.50 8.75
C LEU A 272 10.67 5.59 9.33
N GLU A 273 10.39 4.76 10.34
CA GLU A 273 9.14 4.84 11.08
C GLU A 273 9.39 5.41 12.48
N TRP A 274 8.76 6.54 12.75
CA TRP A 274 8.89 7.29 13.99
C TRP A 274 7.84 6.88 14.99
N LYS A 275 8.23 6.65 16.25
CA LYS A 275 7.31 6.62 17.39
C LYS A 275 6.82 8.02 17.72
N VAL A 276 7.75 8.98 17.73
CA VAL A 276 7.51 10.42 17.87
C VAL A 276 8.36 11.12 16.80
N PRO A 277 7.76 11.72 15.76
CA PRO A 277 8.52 12.33 14.66
C PRO A 277 9.27 13.57 15.15
N SER A 278 10.50 13.74 14.65
CA SER A 278 11.27 14.96 14.89
C SER A 278 10.68 16.15 14.13
N VAL A 279 10.85 17.35 14.67
CA VAL A 279 10.53 18.62 13.99
C VAL A 279 11.32 18.81 12.70
N SER A 280 12.53 18.27 12.65
CA SER A 280 13.37 18.33 11.47
C SER A 280 14.33 17.15 11.42
N LEU A 281 14.74 16.71 10.24
CA LEU A 281 15.70 15.64 10.04
C LEU A 281 16.69 16.08 8.97
N ASN A 282 17.96 16.22 9.34
CA ASN A 282 19.04 16.36 8.37
C ASN A 282 19.54 14.96 7.96
N ILE A 283 19.59 14.72 6.66
CA ILE A 283 19.98 13.47 6.02
C ILE A 283 21.21 13.74 5.18
N THR A 284 22.34 13.13 5.53
CA THR A 284 23.58 13.23 4.75
C THR A 284 23.92 11.88 4.11
N GLN A 285 24.11 11.85 2.80
CA GLN A 285 24.59 10.67 2.06
C GLN A 285 26.08 10.84 1.72
N LEU A 286 26.89 9.84 2.03
CA LEU A 286 28.34 9.84 1.78
C LEU A 286 28.74 8.68 0.87
N ASP A 287 29.74 8.93 0.02
CA ASP A 287 30.39 7.91 -0.82
C ASP A 287 31.38 7.03 -0.02
N GLU A 288 32.06 6.11 -0.72
CA GLU A 288 33.05 5.20 -0.14
C GLU A 288 34.27 5.89 0.50
N ASN A 289 34.60 7.10 0.04
CA ASN A 289 35.74 7.89 0.50
C ASN A 289 35.33 8.90 1.59
N GLY A 290 34.04 8.93 1.98
CA GLY A 290 33.47 9.89 2.92
C GLY A 290 33.14 11.25 2.30
N GLY A 291 33.17 11.38 0.97
CA GLY A 291 32.70 12.56 0.25
C GLY A 291 31.18 12.68 0.34
N VAL A 292 30.68 13.91 0.53
CA VAL A 292 29.23 14.19 0.58
C VAL A 292 28.63 14.10 -0.82
N ILE A 293 27.67 13.20 -0.99
CA ILE A 293 26.86 13.07 -2.22
C ILE A 293 25.68 14.03 -2.16
N SER A 294 24.96 14.03 -1.03
CA SER A 294 23.83 14.93 -0.79
C SER A 294 23.66 15.22 0.70
N GLU A 295 23.05 16.36 0.98
CA GLU A 295 22.60 16.76 2.31
C GLU A 295 21.21 17.41 2.17
N GLU A 296 20.24 16.90 2.92
CA GLU A 296 18.84 17.35 2.85
C GLU A 296 18.29 17.61 4.26
N LEU A 297 17.69 18.79 4.47
CA LEU A 297 16.89 19.08 5.64
C LEU A 297 15.41 18.83 5.32
N LYS A 298 14.75 18.00 6.13
CA LYS A 298 13.31 17.74 6.07
C LYS A 298 12.66 18.29 7.32
N GLU A 299 11.60 19.09 7.20
CA GLU A 299 10.91 19.72 8.34
C GLU A 299 9.50 19.16 8.57
N GLU A 300 9.11 18.13 7.81
CA GLU A 300 7.79 17.52 7.94
C GLU A 300 7.78 16.43 9.01
N ARG A 301 6.77 16.45 9.89
CA ARG A 301 6.58 15.50 11.00
C ARG A 301 5.92 14.19 10.58
N PHE A 302 6.45 13.55 9.55
CA PHE A 302 5.90 12.28 9.08
C PHE A 302 6.19 11.15 10.07
N TYR A 303 5.17 10.34 10.35
CA TYR A 303 5.32 9.12 11.13
C TYR A 303 6.01 8.01 10.34
N MET A 304 5.91 8.04 9.01
CA MET A 304 6.65 7.16 8.10
C MET A 304 7.28 8.01 7.00
N ARG A 305 8.60 7.88 6.81
CA ARG A 305 9.36 8.58 5.78
C ARG A 305 10.19 7.62 4.97
N SER A 306 10.34 7.91 3.69
CA SER A 306 11.31 7.24 2.82
C SER A 306 12.45 8.19 2.43
N VAL A 307 13.61 7.62 2.14
CA VAL A 307 14.83 8.33 1.72
C VAL A 307 15.43 7.56 0.56
N SER A 308 15.39 8.14 -0.63
CA SER A 308 16.04 7.57 -1.82
C SER A 308 17.56 7.66 -1.69
N LEU A 309 18.25 6.60 -2.09
CA LEU A 309 19.70 6.49 -2.03
C LEU A 309 20.30 6.53 -3.43
N SER A 310 21.39 7.29 -3.60
CA SER A 310 22.25 7.14 -4.77
C SER A 310 22.96 5.78 -4.75
N ASP A 311 23.17 5.21 -5.93
CA ASP A 311 24.03 4.04 -6.19
C ASP A 311 25.46 4.15 -5.60
N LYS A 312 25.97 5.38 -5.48
CA LYS A 312 27.29 5.68 -4.90
C LYS A 312 27.28 5.74 -3.38
N THR A 313 26.11 5.81 -2.74
CA THR A 313 26.02 5.95 -1.29
C THR A 313 26.57 4.72 -0.58
N ARG A 314 27.43 4.95 0.41
CA ARG A 314 28.00 3.93 1.30
C ARG A 314 27.72 4.20 2.77
N LYS A 315 27.49 5.46 3.13
CA LYS A 315 27.09 5.83 4.48
C LYS A 315 25.92 6.81 4.43
N VAL A 316 24.99 6.65 5.37
CA VAL A 316 23.91 7.62 5.61
C VAL A 316 24.00 8.09 7.05
N ILE A 317 23.93 9.41 7.25
CA ILE A 317 23.88 10.03 8.57
C ILE A 317 22.50 10.67 8.72
N LEU A 318 21.73 10.20 9.70
CA LEU A 318 20.44 10.76 10.06
C LEU A 318 20.60 11.56 11.35
N ARG A 319 20.37 12.86 11.29
CA ARG A 319 20.50 13.77 12.42
C ARG A 319 19.15 14.46 12.66
N PRO A 320 18.35 13.97 13.62
CA PRO A 320 17.16 14.67 14.05
C PRO A 320 17.56 16.06 14.58
N GLY A 321 16.65 17.02 14.46
CA GLY A 321 16.83 18.36 15.02
C GLY A 321 16.92 18.33 16.54
N ASP A 322 17.08 19.51 17.15
CA ASP A 322 17.07 19.69 18.60
C ASP A 322 15.65 19.50 19.16
N ASP A 323 15.20 18.24 19.17
CA ASP A 323 13.94 17.76 19.74
C ASP A 323 14.28 16.62 20.71
N ASP A 324 14.20 16.91 22.00
CA ASP A 324 14.50 15.97 23.08
C ASP A 324 13.44 14.87 23.26
N THR A 325 12.35 14.93 22.49
CA THR A 325 11.24 13.98 22.55
C THR A 325 11.18 13.03 21.35
N CYS A 326 11.92 13.31 20.28
CA CYS A 326 11.83 12.49 19.06
C CYS A 326 12.37 11.07 19.29
N ALA A 327 11.70 10.10 18.65
CA ALA A 327 11.97 8.69 18.86
C ALA A 327 11.68 7.89 17.59
N LEU A 328 12.68 7.18 17.07
CA LEU A 328 12.57 6.35 15.87
C LEU A 328 12.31 4.89 16.29
N SER A 329 11.20 4.30 15.86
CA SER A 329 10.86 2.90 16.19
C SER A 329 11.43 1.91 15.19
N GLU A 330 11.50 2.26 13.91
CA GLU A 330 11.88 1.31 12.88
C GLU A 330 12.71 1.92 11.78
N LEU A 331 13.65 1.12 11.26
CA LEU A 331 14.41 1.45 10.07
C LEU A 331 14.49 0.22 9.17
N ARG A 332 14.19 0.38 7.88
CA ARG A 332 14.45 -0.62 6.86
C ARG A 332 15.28 -0.06 5.72
N VAL A 333 16.21 -0.86 5.22
CA VAL A 333 17.01 -0.56 4.03
C VAL A 333 16.63 -1.56 2.96
N TYR A 334 16.19 -1.07 1.82
CA TYR A 334 15.81 -1.87 0.66
C TYR A 334 16.86 -1.78 -0.43
N ALA A 335 17.08 -2.90 -1.11
CA ALA A 335 17.84 -2.93 -2.36
C ALA A 335 16.91 -2.56 -3.53
N GLU A 336 17.51 -2.27 -4.68
CA GLU A 336 16.75 -2.05 -5.91
C GLU A 336 15.76 -3.20 -6.19
N GLY A 337 14.60 -2.86 -6.73
CA GLY A 337 13.53 -3.83 -7.00
C GLY A 337 12.73 -4.23 -5.75
N PHE A 338 12.64 -3.38 -4.74
CA PHE A 338 11.65 -3.56 -3.67
C PHE A 338 10.21 -3.41 -4.21
N PRO A 339 9.21 -4.05 -3.57
CA PRO A 339 7.80 -3.95 -4.01
C PRO A 339 7.22 -2.57 -3.67
N GLY A 340 7.12 -1.67 -4.67
CA GLY A 340 6.67 -0.28 -4.46
C GLY A 340 5.29 -0.16 -3.79
N HIS A 341 4.34 -1.05 -4.11
CA HIS A 341 3.00 -1.05 -3.49
C HIS A 341 3.02 -1.41 -1.99
N ALA A 342 4.07 -2.10 -1.51
CA ALA A 342 4.18 -2.54 -0.12
C ALA A 342 5.20 -1.73 0.70
N VAL A 343 5.99 -0.87 0.05
CA VAL A 343 6.99 -0.01 0.71
C VAL A 343 6.54 1.46 0.63
N GLN A 344 6.20 2.01 1.79
CA GLN A 344 5.66 3.36 1.94
C GLN A 344 6.67 4.45 1.56
N GLN A 345 6.26 5.33 0.65
CA GLN A 345 7.02 6.48 0.15
C GLN A 345 6.09 7.69 0.09
N TRP A 346 5.78 8.25 1.26
CA TRP A 346 4.82 9.33 1.40
C TRP A 346 5.34 10.67 0.88
N ASP A 347 4.51 11.32 0.08
CA ASP A 347 4.66 12.73 -0.30
C ASP A 347 3.95 13.65 0.71
N PRO A 348 4.37 14.91 0.85
CA PRO A 348 3.57 15.90 1.57
C PRO A 348 2.23 16.12 0.89
N MET A 349 1.21 16.39 1.70
CA MET A 349 -0.08 16.84 1.20
C MET A 349 0.12 18.10 0.35
N PRO A 350 -0.40 18.15 -0.89
CA PRO A 350 -0.24 19.33 -1.75
C PRO A 350 -0.88 20.56 -1.13
N GLU A 351 -0.38 21.76 -1.44
CA GLU A 351 -0.94 23.04 -0.91
C GLU A 351 -2.42 23.27 -1.25
N LYS A 352 -2.94 22.56 -2.25
CA LYS A 352 -4.36 22.50 -2.56
C LYS A 352 -4.76 21.07 -2.84
N ILE A 353 -5.84 20.61 -2.22
CA ILE A 353 -6.47 19.31 -2.51
C ILE A 353 -7.90 19.54 -3.01
N ASP A 354 -8.46 18.57 -3.71
CA ASP A 354 -9.84 18.64 -4.19
C ASP A 354 -10.80 18.13 -3.11
N ILE A 355 -10.44 17.01 -2.48
CA ILE A 355 -11.26 16.33 -1.46
C ILE A 355 -10.45 16.20 -0.17
N LEU A 356 -11.04 16.61 0.95
CA LEU A 356 -10.56 16.27 2.29
C LEU A 356 -11.52 15.26 2.93
N LEU A 357 -11.04 14.07 3.23
CA LEU A 357 -11.77 13.10 4.06
C LEU A 357 -11.35 13.29 5.52
N VAL A 358 -12.31 13.64 6.37
CA VAL A 358 -12.11 13.83 7.82
C VAL A 358 -12.66 12.61 8.56
N SER A 359 -11.74 11.78 9.03
CA SER A 359 -11.98 10.55 9.77
C SER A 359 -11.81 10.81 11.27
N THR A 360 -12.72 10.32 12.11
CA THR A 360 -12.59 10.50 13.55
C THR A 360 -11.43 9.67 14.09
N HIS A 361 -11.51 8.36 13.95
CA HIS A 361 -10.49 7.42 14.35
C HIS A 361 -9.77 6.85 13.13
N GLN A 362 -8.65 6.19 13.39
CA GLN A 362 -8.00 5.33 12.39
C GLN A 362 -8.87 4.08 12.19
N ASP A 363 -9.13 3.59 10.98
CA ASP A 363 -10.08 2.53 10.55
C ASP A 363 -11.44 2.99 10.01
N ASP A 364 -12.00 4.06 10.57
CA ASP A 364 -13.25 4.68 10.13
C ASP A 364 -13.22 5.00 8.62
N GLU A 365 -12.05 5.40 8.09
CA GLU A 365 -11.84 5.75 6.69
C GLU A 365 -12.26 4.63 5.72
N PHE A 366 -12.15 3.37 6.14
CA PHE A 366 -12.57 2.22 5.33
C PHE A 366 -13.95 1.72 5.75
N LEU A 367 -14.26 1.74 7.04
CA LEU A 367 -15.55 1.26 7.55
C LEU A 367 -16.72 2.05 6.99
N PHE A 368 -16.63 3.39 7.04
CA PHE A 368 -17.75 4.29 6.77
C PHE A 368 -17.61 5.05 5.45
N PHE A 369 -16.38 5.23 4.95
CA PHE A 369 -16.16 5.90 3.67
C PHE A 369 -15.82 4.93 2.53
N GLY A 370 -15.75 3.63 2.82
CA GLY A 370 -15.69 2.55 1.84
C GLY A 370 -14.63 2.77 0.77
N GLY A 371 -15.05 2.76 -0.50
CA GLY A 371 -14.19 2.91 -1.66
C GLY A 371 -13.74 4.33 -1.97
N SER A 372 -14.09 5.35 -1.17
CA SER A 372 -13.80 6.75 -1.50
C SER A 372 -12.30 7.04 -1.73
N ILE A 373 -11.44 6.66 -0.79
CA ILE A 373 -9.97 6.85 -0.90
C ILE A 373 -9.41 6.16 -2.15
N PRO A 374 -9.63 4.84 -2.36
CA PRO A 374 -9.12 4.20 -3.55
C PRO A 374 -9.76 4.71 -4.84
N TYR A 375 -11.03 5.12 -4.83
CA TYR A 375 -11.67 5.67 -6.04
C TYR A 375 -10.97 6.95 -6.52
N TYR A 376 -10.64 7.88 -5.62
CA TYR A 376 -9.99 9.14 -6.01
C TYR A 376 -8.46 9.05 -6.07
N SER A 377 -7.80 8.17 -5.30
CA SER A 377 -6.34 8.01 -5.36
C SER A 377 -5.85 7.43 -6.71
N TRP A 378 -6.79 6.80 -7.44
CA TRP A 378 -6.58 6.19 -8.74
C TRP A 378 -6.97 7.09 -9.92
N ARG A 379 -7.28 8.35 -9.63
CA ARG A 379 -7.68 9.34 -10.59
C ARG A 379 -6.61 10.42 -10.65
N ASP A 380 -6.18 10.78 -11.86
CA ASP A 380 -5.17 11.83 -12.06
C ASP A 380 -5.79 13.24 -12.04
N ASP A 381 -7.12 13.32 -12.10
CA ASP A 381 -7.88 14.56 -12.17
C ASP A 381 -8.41 15.05 -10.82
N VAL A 382 -8.20 14.30 -9.74
CA VAL A 382 -8.69 14.62 -8.39
C VAL A 382 -7.63 14.27 -7.33
N THR A 383 -7.34 15.22 -6.46
CA THR A 383 -6.46 15.03 -5.30
C THR A 383 -7.29 14.82 -4.03
N ILE A 384 -7.11 13.67 -3.37
CA ILE A 384 -7.71 13.40 -2.06
C ILE A 384 -6.67 13.44 -0.94
N GLY A 385 -7.00 14.14 0.15
CA GLY A 385 -6.26 14.15 1.41
C GLY A 385 -7.08 13.51 2.54
N VAL A 386 -6.39 12.95 3.53
CA VAL A 386 -7.02 12.33 4.71
C VAL A 386 -6.54 13.04 5.99
N LEU A 387 -7.49 13.34 6.87
CA LEU A 387 -7.26 13.91 8.19
C LEU A 387 -7.86 13.01 9.25
N TYR A 388 -7.08 12.69 10.28
CA TYR A 388 -7.53 12.01 11.48
C TYR A 388 -7.67 12.99 12.65
N MET A 389 -8.84 12.96 13.30
CA MET A 389 -9.10 13.80 14.47
C MET A 389 -8.41 13.23 15.73
N ALA A 390 -8.69 11.97 16.06
CA ALA A 390 -8.30 11.35 17.32
C ALA A 390 -6.94 10.63 17.25
N ASN A 391 -6.28 10.56 18.41
CA ASN A 391 -5.07 9.80 18.66
C ASN A 391 -5.41 8.46 19.34
N CYS A 392 -5.66 7.42 18.55
CA CYS A 392 -5.87 6.07 19.09
C CYS A 392 -4.55 5.36 19.47
N GLY A 393 -3.43 6.10 19.48
CA GLY A 393 -2.12 5.60 19.83
C GLY A 393 -1.29 5.12 18.63
N ARG A 394 0.01 4.94 18.88
CA ARG A 394 0.99 4.80 17.79
C ARG A 394 0.81 3.55 16.93
N LEU A 395 0.32 2.45 17.50
CA LEU A 395 0.00 1.25 16.72
C LEU A 395 -1.08 1.56 15.67
N ARG A 396 -2.13 2.29 16.06
CA ARG A 396 -3.26 2.63 15.19
C ARG A 396 -2.84 3.55 14.05
N TYR A 397 -1.88 4.45 14.29
CA TYR A 397 -1.28 5.26 13.22
C TYR A 397 -0.51 4.40 12.20
N ARG A 398 0.24 3.39 12.65
CA ARG A 398 0.91 2.43 11.74
C ARG A 398 -0.13 1.70 10.88
N GLU A 399 -1.20 1.23 11.50
CA GLU A 399 -2.27 0.52 10.81
C GLU A 399 -2.96 1.39 9.77
N ALA A 400 -3.32 2.64 10.11
CA ALA A 400 -3.88 3.61 9.18
C ALA A 400 -2.93 3.90 8.01
N LEU A 401 -1.66 4.19 8.29
CA LEU A 401 -0.67 4.44 7.22
C LEU A 401 -0.54 3.23 6.30
N ASN A 402 -0.43 2.02 6.85
CA ASN A 402 -0.40 0.79 6.05
C ASN A 402 -1.67 0.64 5.19
N GLY A 403 -2.84 0.91 5.76
CA GLY A 403 -4.13 0.78 5.07
C GLY A 403 -4.27 1.79 3.95
N LEU A 404 -4.00 3.07 4.22
CA LEU A 404 -4.06 4.18 3.27
C LEU A 404 -3.09 3.98 2.10
N TRP A 405 -1.86 3.51 2.37
CA TRP A 405 -0.88 3.23 1.33
C TRP A 405 -1.36 2.13 0.39
N CYS A 406 -1.94 1.05 0.94
CA CYS A 406 -2.54 -0.04 0.17
C CYS A 406 -3.75 0.44 -0.66
N ALA A 407 -4.56 1.36 -0.11
CA ALA A 407 -5.66 1.98 -0.82
C ALA A 407 -5.22 2.93 -1.96
N GLY A 408 -3.92 3.17 -2.11
CA GLY A 408 -3.35 3.96 -3.20
C GLY A 408 -3.01 5.40 -2.83
N LEU A 409 -3.34 5.85 -1.61
CA LEU A 409 -3.01 7.20 -1.17
C LEU A 409 -1.49 7.38 -1.11
N LYS A 410 -0.98 8.45 -1.73
CA LYS A 410 0.47 8.77 -1.75
C LYS A 410 0.85 9.93 -0.86
N TYR A 411 -0.11 10.78 -0.50
CA TYR A 411 0.10 11.90 0.40
C TYR A 411 -0.03 11.46 1.86
N HIS A 412 0.92 11.85 2.69
CA HIS A 412 0.91 11.53 4.11
C HIS A 412 -0.36 12.11 4.75
N PRO A 413 -1.16 11.30 5.47
CA PRO A 413 -2.34 11.81 6.15
C PRO A 413 -1.96 12.76 7.28
N LEU A 414 -2.88 13.64 7.65
CA LEU A 414 -2.71 14.53 8.79
C LEU A 414 -3.30 13.87 10.04
N PHE A 415 -2.67 14.12 11.18
CA PHE A 415 -3.13 13.65 12.49
C PHE A 415 -3.22 14.84 13.44
N LEU A 416 -4.42 15.22 13.88
CA LEU A 416 -4.60 16.32 14.85
C LEU A 416 -4.20 15.92 16.26
N GLY A 417 -4.33 14.63 16.59
CA GLY A 417 -3.83 14.08 17.83
C GLY A 417 -4.74 14.30 19.05
N LEU A 418 -6.03 14.58 18.84
CA LEU A 418 -7.01 14.81 19.91
C LEU A 418 -7.24 13.53 20.73
N GLU A 419 -7.62 13.65 22.01
CA GLU A 419 -7.81 12.48 22.89
C GLU A 419 -8.85 11.50 22.34
N ASP A 420 -8.49 10.23 22.17
CA ASP A 420 -9.44 9.15 21.86
C ASP A 420 -10.19 8.70 23.12
N TYR A 421 -11.51 8.64 23.05
CA TYR A 421 -12.35 8.24 24.17
C TYR A 421 -13.72 7.69 23.74
N LEU A 422 -13.97 6.42 24.05
CA LEU A 422 -15.27 5.79 23.85
C LEU A 422 -16.33 6.39 24.78
N THR A 423 -17.23 7.20 24.21
CA THR A 423 -18.45 7.68 24.87
C THR A 423 -19.59 7.80 23.88
N TYR A 424 -20.81 7.73 24.41
CA TYR A 424 -22.08 7.94 23.69
C TYR A 424 -22.75 9.26 24.13
N ASN A 425 -21.99 10.14 24.81
CA ASN A 425 -22.45 11.44 25.25
C ASN A 425 -21.68 12.55 24.52
N PHE A 426 -22.38 13.26 23.64
CA PHE A 426 -21.83 14.38 22.85
C PHE A 426 -21.08 15.41 23.70
N GLN A 427 -21.67 15.87 24.81
CA GLN A 427 -21.09 16.94 25.64
C GLN A 427 -19.80 16.48 26.31
N GLU A 428 -19.74 15.21 26.69
CA GLU A 428 -18.56 14.60 27.29
C GLU A 428 -17.42 14.43 26.27
N ALA A 429 -17.74 14.02 25.04
CA ALA A 429 -16.79 13.95 23.94
C ALA A 429 -16.25 15.34 23.58
N ALA A 430 -17.13 16.33 23.38
CA ALA A 430 -16.75 17.70 23.05
C ALA A 430 -15.88 18.34 24.15
N ALA A 431 -16.19 18.09 25.43
CA ALA A 431 -15.42 18.62 26.55
C ALA A 431 -13.97 18.13 26.59
N ARG A 432 -13.70 16.91 26.11
CA ARG A 432 -12.33 16.34 26.07
C ARG A 432 -11.43 17.06 25.07
N TRP A 433 -11.97 17.43 23.91
CA TRP A 433 -11.19 18.11 22.87
C TRP A 433 -11.12 19.62 23.09
N ARG A 434 -12.01 20.20 23.89
CA ARG A 434 -12.17 21.65 24.02
C ARG A 434 -10.87 22.40 24.33
N SER A 435 -9.97 21.84 25.14
CA SER A 435 -8.70 22.49 25.51
C SER A 435 -7.72 22.61 24.34
N ASP A 436 -7.87 21.78 23.31
CA ASP A 436 -7.01 21.76 22.12
C ASP A 436 -7.50 22.70 21.01
N GLU A 437 -8.62 23.41 21.23
CA GLU A 437 -9.25 24.32 20.25
C GLU A 437 -9.47 23.64 18.87
N PRO A 438 -10.21 22.50 18.81
CA PRO A 438 -10.33 21.69 17.61
C PRO A 438 -10.94 22.45 16.42
N GLU A 439 -11.83 23.41 16.68
CA GLU A 439 -12.37 24.32 15.67
C GLU A 439 -11.28 25.13 14.97
N LYS A 440 -10.25 25.56 15.72
CA LYS A 440 -9.12 26.33 15.19
C LYS A 440 -8.19 25.43 14.40
N LEU A 441 -7.89 24.23 14.92
CA LEU A 441 -7.08 23.24 14.23
C LEU A 441 -7.68 22.85 12.88
N LEU A 442 -8.97 22.51 12.85
CA LEU A 442 -9.64 22.11 11.62
C LEU A 442 -9.80 23.26 10.63
N THR A 443 -10.13 24.47 11.10
CA THR A 443 -10.16 25.68 10.26
C THR A 443 -8.80 25.94 9.61
N ARG A 444 -7.70 25.80 10.36
CA ARG A 444 -6.32 25.93 9.83
C ARG A 444 -6.07 24.93 8.72
N VAL A 445 -6.47 23.66 8.88
CA VAL A 445 -6.34 22.64 7.83
C VAL A 445 -7.15 23.03 6.58
N ILE A 446 -8.41 23.44 6.74
CA ILE A 446 -9.26 23.85 5.62
C ILE A 446 -8.65 25.04 4.86
N ARG A 447 -8.15 26.06 5.57
CA ARG A 447 -7.51 27.23 4.94
C ARG A 447 -6.18 26.90 4.28
N GLN A 448 -5.37 26.06 4.92
CA GLN A 448 -4.05 25.69 4.41
C GLN A 448 -4.16 24.88 3.12
N TYR A 449 -5.03 23.87 3.09
CA TYR A 449 -5.12 22.89 1.99
C TYR A 449 -6.29 23.16 1.04
N ARG A 450 -7.16 24.12 1.35
CA ARG A 450 -8.22 24.64 0.46
C ARG A 450 -9.02 23.56 -0.27
N PRO A 451 -9.63 22.59 0.45
CA PRO A 451 -10.42 21.54 -0.18
C PRO A 451 -11.68 22.12 -0.84
N GLU A 452 -12.01 21.65 -2.04
CA GLU A 452 -13.28 21.98 -2.69
C GLU A 452 -14.44 21.17 -2.06
N VAL A 453 -14.17 19.93 -1.66
CA VAL A 453 -15.14 19.01 -1.04
C VAL A 453 -14.59 18.46 0.27
N ILE A 454 -15.47 18.33 1.27
CA ILE A 454 -15.17 17.61 2.51
C ILE A 454 -16.13 16.41 2.67
N LEU A 455 -15.59 15.25 3.06
CA LEU A 455 -16.35 14.08 3.48
C LEU A 455 -16.13 13.87 4.98
N THR A 456 -17.18 13.60 5.76
CA THR A 456 -17.04 13.27 7.18
C THR A 456 -18.17 12.38 7.72
N GLN A 457 -18.09 12.05 9.01
CA GLN A 457 -18.96 11.12 9.73
C GLN A 457 -20.42 11.57 9.78
N ASP A 458 -21.31 10.64 10.14
CA ASP A 458 -22.72 10.85 10.43
C ASP A 458 -22.93 11.73 11.68
N PHE A 459 -23.95 12.59 11.63
CA PHE A 459 -24.39 13.39 12.78
C PHE A 459 -24.93 12.55 13.95
N ASN A 460 -25.33 11.30 13.70
CA ASN A 460 -25.71 10.35 14.75
C ASN A 460 -24.55 9.41 15.14
N GLY A 461 -23.34 9.66 14.63
CA GLY A 461 -22.14 8.90 14.95
C GLY A 461 -22.19 7.43 14.59
N GLU A 462 -22.91 7.10 13.50
CA GLU A 462 -23.13 5.76 12.96
C GLU A 462 -23.73 4.81 14.00
N TYR A 463 -22.87 4.16 14.79
CA TYR A 463 -23.27 3.30 15.90
C TYR A 463 -23.51 4.08 17.20
N GLY A 464 -23.65 5.40 17.13
CA GLY A 464 -23.87 6.31 18.26
C GLY A 464 -22.58 6.82 18.92
N HIS A 465 -21.43 6.69 18.28
CA HIS A 465 -20.17 7.13 18.88
C HIS A 465 -20.10 8.66 18.96
N ALA A 466 -20.05 9.20 20.17
CA ALA A 466 -20.15 10.65 20.35
C ALA A 466 -18.99 11.45 19.73
N GLN A 467 -17.78 10.87 19.62
CA GLN A 467 -16.69 11.56 18.93
C GLN A 467 -16.91 11.66 17.41
N HIS A 468 -17.70 10.77 16.82
CA HIS A 468 -18.11 10.88 15.41
C HIS A 468 -19.10 12.03 15.25
N GLU A 469 -20.11 12.10 16.12
CA GLU A 469 -21.07 13.21 16.15
C GLU A 469 -20.36 14.57 16.30
N VAL A 470 -19.40 14.66 17.24
CA VAL A 470 -18.58 15.86 17.45
C VAL A 470 -17.74 16.18 16.22
N THR A 471 -17.18 15.18 15.55
CA THR A 471 -16.42 15.39 14.30
C THR A 471 -17.31 15.95 13.20
N ALA A 472 -18.48 15.35 12.96
CA ALA A 472 -19.44 15.80 11.97
C ALA A 472 -19.89 17.25 12.22
N GLN A 473 -20.22 17.56 13.48
CA GLN A 473 -20.62 18.91 13.90
C GLN A 473 -19.49 19.93 13.71
N LEU A 474 -18.27 19.60 14.15
CA LEU A 474 -17.09 20.47 13.99
C LEU A 474 -16.79 20.78 12.52
N VAL A 475 -16.86 19.78 11.64
CA VAL A 475 -16.65 19.97 10.20
C VAL A 475 -17.70 20.92 9.62
N ALA A 476 -18.98 20.73 9.95
CA ALA A 476 -20.06 21.60 9.49
C ALA A 476 -19.88 23.05 9.97
N ASP A 477 -19.46 23.24 11.23
CA ASP A 477 -19.20 24.56 11.79
C ASP A 477 -17.97 25.23 11.17
N CYS A 478 -16.90 24.47 10.95
CA CYS A 478 -15.64 24.98 10.40
C CYS A 478 -15.75 25.43 8.94
N LEU A 479 -16.77 25.02 8.18
CA LEU A 479 -17.04 25.59 6.86
C LEU A 479 -17.19 27.11 6.92
N LYS A 480 -17.98 27.60 7.89
CA LYS A 480 -18.23 29.03 8.07
C LYS A 480 -17.02 29.73 8.68
N LEU A 481 -16.36 29.09 9.63
CA LEU A 481 -15.17 29.65 10.28
C LEU A 481 -14.02 29.84 9.27
N ALA A 482 -13.86 28.93 8.31
CA ALA A 482 -12.85 29.04 7.27
C ALA A 482 -13.00 30.30 6.40
N GLU A 483 -14.22 30.82 6.25
CA GLU A 483 -14.55 32.04 5.51
C GLU A 483 -14.40 33.34 6.33
N GLN A 484 -14.31 33.24 7.66
CA GLN A 484 -14.32 34.40 8.57
C GLN A 484 -12.92 35.00 8.80
N GLU A 485 -12.72 36.25 8.39
CA GLU A 485 -11.43 36.94 8.56
C GLU A 485 -11.03 37.20 10.03
N ASP A 486 -11.99 37.27 10.95
CA ASP A 486 -11.76 37.56 12.37
C ASP A 486 -11.51 36.30 13.22
N PHE A 487 -11.90 35.13 12.73
CA PHE A 487 -11.59 33.86 13.38
C PHE A 487 -10.18 33.39 13.02
N ASP A 488 -9.33 33.20 14.04
CA ASP A 488 -7.93 32.80 13.91
C ASP A 488 -7.12 33.64 12.89
N PRO A 489 -6.85 34.94 13.16
CA PRO A 489 -6.19 35.84 12.22
C PRO A 489 -4.81 35.38 11.74
N GLU A 490 -4.08 34.60 12.56
CA GLU A 490 -2.78 34.02 12.17
C GLU A 490 -2.89 33.10 10.96
N SER A 491 -3.96 32.31 10.85
CA SER A 491 -4.15 31.45 9.68
C SER A 491 -4.73 32.18 8.48
N VAL A 492 -5.46 33.28 8.70
CA VAL A 492 -5.83 34.21 7.62
C VAL A 492 -4.58 34.86 7.02
N GLU A 493 -3.65 35.33 7.86
CA GLU A 493 -2.38 35.89 7.40
C GLU A 493 -1.54 34.85 6.64
N SER A 494 -1.51 33.61 7.12
CA SER A 494 -0.68 32.55 6.54
C SER A 494 -1.27 31.93 5.26
N PHE A 495 -2.59 31.75 5.21
CA PHE A 495 -3.25 30.92 4.19
C PHE A 495 -4.44 31.58 3.49
N GLY A 496 -4.91 32.72 4.01
CA GLY A 496 -6.16 33.36 3.59
C GLY A 496 -7.40 32.68 4.17
N THR A 497 -8.58 33.23 3.84
CA THR A 497 -9.86 32.56 4.07
C THR A 497 -10.15 31.59 2.93
N TRP A 498 -11.02 30.61 3.19
CA TRP A 498 -11.42 29.63 2.18
C TRP A 498 -12.89 29.27 2.28
N SER A 499 -13.54 29.16 1.11
CA SER A 499 -14.95 28.75 0.98
C SER A 499 -15.03 27.41 0.27
N VAL A 500 -15.24 26.36 1.07
CA VAL A 500 -15.49 24.98 0.60
C VAL A 500 -16.74 24.96 -0.27
N LYS A 501 -16.75 24.14 -1.32
CA LYS A 501 -17.88 24.07 -2.26
C LYS A 501 -18.93 23.08 -1.82
N LYS A 502 -18.53 21.94 -1.25
CA LYS A 502 -19.47 20.92 -0.79
C LYS A 502 -19.03 20.23 0.50
N LEU A 503 -20.02 19.81 1.28
CA LEU A 503 -19.84 18.91 2.41
C LEU A 503 -20.80 17.74 2.26
N TYR A 504 -20.24 16.53 2.22
CA TYR A 504 -21.00 15.29 2.30
C TYR A 504 -20.83 14.67 3.69
N ILE A 505 -21.96 14.24 4.23
CA ILE A 505 -22.08 13.60 5.54
C ILE A 505 -22.50 12.15 5.28
N HIS A 506 -21.77 11.20 5.87
CA HIS A 506 -22.12 9.78 5.79
C HIS A 506 -23.52 9.55 6.37
N LEU A 507 -24.34 8.74 5.68
CA LEU A 507 -25.75 8.44 6.03
C LEU A 507 -26.72 9.63 6.17
N TYR A 508 -26.33 10.84 5.76
CA TYR A 508 -27.26 11.97 5.76
C TYR A 508 -28.38 11.78 4.75
N ASP A 509 -29.63 12.04 5.15
CA ASP A 509 -30.83 11.64 4.42
C ASP A 509 -31.30 12.63 3.34
N GLN A 510 -30.67 13.81 3.27
CA GLN A 510 -31.00 14.83 2.27
C GLN A 510 -29.99 14.81 1.12
N ASN A 511 -30.51 15.05 -0.10
CA ASN A 511 -29.71 15.10 -1.34
C ASN A 511 -28.74 13.92 -1.45
N THR A 512 -29.27 12.71 -1.24
CA THR A 512 -28.48 11.50 -1.14
C THR A 512 -27.78 11.15 -2.45
N ILE A 513 -26.56 10.63 -2.31
CA ILE A 513 -25.73 10.02 -3.34
C ILE A 513 -25.40 8.59 -2.90
N ARG A 514 -25.47 7.65 -3.86
CA ARG A 514 -24.99 6.29 -3.67
C ARG A 514 -23.81 6.06 -4.61
N MET A 515 -22.65 5.87 -4.04
CA MET A 515 -21.45 5.59 -4.81
C MET A 515 -21.36 4.11 -5.16
N ASP A 516 -20.85 3.81 -6.36
CA ASP A 516 -20.65 2.44 -6.82
C ASP A 516 -19.17 2.05 -6.69
N TRP A 517 -18.83 1.42 -5.58
CA TRP A 517 -17.47 1.00 -5.27
C TRP A 517 -17.05 -0.31 -5.93
N GLU A 518 -17.94 -0.93 -6.70
CA GLU A 518 -17.65 -2.14 -7.47
C GLU A 518 -17.34 -1.83 -8.95
N GLN A 519 -17.39 -0.55 -9.35
CA GLN A 519 -16.87 -0.16 -10.66
C GLN A 519 -15.36 -0.39 -10.69
N PRO A 520 -14.86 -1.15 -11.67
CA PRO A 520 -13.44 -1.35 -11.81
C PRO A 520 -12.71 -0.02 -12.03
N LEU A 521 -11.48 0.03 -11.54
CA LEU A 521 -10.52 1.10 -11.83
C LEU A 521 -9.91 0.84 -13.23
N GLU A 522 -8.62 1.12 -13.43
CA GLU A 522 -7.94 0.85 -14.70
C GLU A 522 -7.88 -0.65 -15.04
N ASP A 523 -7.74 -1.51 -14.02
CA ASP A 523 -7.81 -2.96 -14.17
C ASP A 523 -9.26 -3.43 -13.96
N PRO A 524 -9.84 -4.20 -14.91
CA PRO A 524 -11.23 -4.66 -14.84
C PRO A 524 -11.57 -5.51 -13.61
N VAL A 525 -10.56 -6.02 -12.89
CA VAL A 525 -10.74 -6.87 -11.71
C VAL A 525 -10.61 -6.09 -10.39
N ILE A 526 -10.04 -4.87 -10.42
CA ILE A 526 -9.69 -4.14 -9.21
C ILE A 526 -10.68 -3.01 -8.98
N THR A 527 -11.48 -3.16 -7.93
CA THR A 527 -12.50 -2.19 -7.55
C THR A 527 -12.03 -1.34 -6.35
N PRO A 528 -12.57 -0.12 -6.17
CA PRO A 528 -12.37 0.65 -4.95
C PRO A 528 -12.71 -0.15 -3.68
N MET A 529 -13.78 -0.95 -3.72
CA MET A 529 -14.18 -1.79 -2.60
C MET A 529 -13.13 -2.88 -2.28
N PHE A 530 -12.51 -3.48 -3.29
CA PHE A 530 -11.40 -4.42 -3.10
C PHE A 530 -10.25 -3.78 -2.33
N LEU A 531 -9.82 -2.58 -2.76
CA LEU A 531 -8.71 -1.86 -2.12
C LEU A 531 -9.06 -1.35 -0.73
N ALA A 532 -10.30 -0.94 -0.50
CA ALA A 532 -10.78 -0.55 0.83
C ALA A 532 -10.75 -1.72 1.82
N LYS A 533 -11.18 -2.92 1.40
CA LYS A 533 -11.12 -4.13 2.23
C LYS A 533 -9.69 -4.57 2.52
N GLU A 534 -8.78 -4.42 1.56
CA GLU A 534 -7.35 -4.60 1.79
C GLU A 534 -6.80 -3.56 2.79
N GLY A 535 -7.19 -2.30 2.65
CA GLY A 535 -6.81 -1.22 3.55
C GLY A 535 -7.24 -1.50 4.99
N PHE A 536 -8.52 -1.84 5.18
CA PHE A 536 -9.05 -2.23 6.49
C PHE A 536 -8.38 -3.50 7.04
N ASP A 537 -7.91 -4.40 6.17
CA ASP A 537 -7.17 -5.57 6.63
C ASP A 537 -5.88 -5.21 7.39
N LYS A 538 -5.38 -3.98 7.26
CA LYS A 538 -4.21 -3.48 8.01
C LYS A 538 -4.57 -3.03 9.42
N SER A 539 -5.85 -2.78 9.74
CA SER A 539 -6.35 -2.40 11.08
C SER A 539 -6.46 -3.60 12.02
N LYS A 540 -5.38 -4.38 12.16
CA LYS A 540 -5.35 -5.67 12.86
C LYS A 540 -5.85 -5.61 14.30
N SER A 541 -5.50 -4.54 15.01
CA SER A 541 -5.93 -4.32 16.40
C SER A 541 -7.44 -4.15 16.55
N GLN A 542 -8.15 -3.83 15.47
CA GLN A 542 -9.58 -3.51 15.45
C GLN A 542 -10.46 -4.63 14.89
N GLN A 543 -9.87 -5.60 14.20
CA GLN A 543 -10.63 -6.68 13.52
C GLN A 543 -11.40 -7.61 14.48
N ALA A 544 -11.08 -7.59 15.77
CA ALA A 544 -11.86 -8.31 16.79
C ALA A 544 -13.24 -7.67 17.05
N TYR A 545 -13.38 -6.39 16.72
CA TYR A 545 -14.57 -5.57 17.00
C TYR A 545 -15.28 -5.18 15.71
N PHE A 546 -14.52 -4.79 14.69
CA PHE A 546 -15.02 -4.21 13.46
C PHE A 546 -14.69 -5.06 12.23
N SER A 547 -15.54 -4.95 11.21
CA SER A 547 -15.31 -5.55 9.89
C SER A 547 -16.12 -4.82 8.83
N MET A 548 -15.57 -4.66 7.63
CA MET A 548 -16.29 -4.02 6.53
C MET A 548 -17.54 -4.81 6.12
N GLU A 549 -17.51 -6.14 6.17
CA GLU A 549 -18.65 -7.00 5.78
C GLU A 549 -19.85 -6.89 6.73
N ARG A 550 -19.61 -6.43 7.97
CA ARG A 550 -20.66 -6.22 8.95
C ARG A 550 -20.97 -4.74 9.09
N HIS A 551 -19.97 -3.94 9.47
CA HIS A 551 -20.17 -2.54 9.83
C HIS A 551 -20.32 -1.66 8.60
N GLY A 552 -19.52 -1.87 7.54
CA GLY A 552 -19.70 -1.12 6.28
C GLY A 552 -20.98 -1.46 5.52
N ASN A 553 -21.63 -2.59 5.84
CA ASN A 553 -22.96 -2.94 5.33
C ASN A 553 -24.10 -2.46 6.24
N LEU A 554 -23.91 -2.54 7.56
CA LEU A 554 -24.89 -2.07 8.55
C LEU A 554 -25.02 -0.55 8.50
N TYR A 555 -23.88 0.13 8.36
CA TYR A 555 -23.73 1.55 8.12
C TYR A 555 -23.21 1.67 6.68
N ASP A 556 -24.16 1.64 5.73
CA ASP A 556 -23.88 1.45 4.30
C ASP A 556 -22.90 2.50 3.76
N ASN A 557 -21.64 2.08 3.63
CA ASN A 557 -20.52 2.93 3.23
C ASN A 557 -20.54 3.37 1.76
N HIS A 558 -21.63 3.10 1.05
CA HIS A 558 -21.94 3.66 -0.26
C HIS A 558 -22.80 4.93 -0.17
N LEU A 559 -23.43 5.20 0.99
CA LEU A 559 -24.46 6.23 1.14
C LEU A 559 -23.95 7.49 1.84
N PHE A 560 -24.11 8.62 1.15
CA PHE A 560 -23.81 9.95 1.69
C PHE A 560 -24.94 10.90 1.35
N GLY A 561 -25.10 11.96 2.14
CA GLY A 561 -25.98 13.08 1.83
C GLY A 561 -25.22 14.38 1.65
N LEU A 562 -25.59 15.15 0.63
CA LEU A 562 -25.04 16.48 0.39
C LEU A 562 -25.67 17.48 1.38
N TYR A 563 -24.96 17.74 2.47
CA TYR A 563 -25.38 18.63 3.55
C TYR A 563 -25.27 20.11 3.18
N TYR A 564 -24.21 20.47 2.47
CA TYR A 564 -23.96 21.84 2.03
C TYR A 564 -23.41 21.86 0.61
N THR A 565 -23.85 22.85 -0.19
CA THR A 565 -23.30 23.15 -1.51
C THR A 565 -23.40 24.64 -1.82
N SER A 566 -22.34 25.22 -2.40
CA SER A 566 -22.37 26.54 -3.03
C SER A 566 -22.45 26.48 -4.56
N VAL A 567 -22.44 25.28 -5.14
CA VAL A 567 -22.44 25.01 -6.60
C VAL A 567 -23.71 24.30 -7.07
N GLY A 568 -24.72 24.19 -6.21
CA GLY A 568 -25.96 23.48 -6.48
C GLY A 568 -25.91 21.97 -6.17
N PRO A 569 -27.07 21.30 -6.15
CA PRO A 569 -27.16 19.88 -5.83
C PRO A 569 -26.68 18.99 -6.97
N ASP A 570 -26.33 17.75 -6.64
CA ASP A 570 -25.97 16.72 -7.63
C ASP A 570 -27.19 16.27 -8.44
N VAL A 571 -26.97 16.13 -9.75
CA VAL A 571 -27.97 15.67 -10.71
C VAL A 571 -27.68 14.22 -11.12
N GLN A 572 -26.42 13.90 -11.44
CA GLN A 572 -25.99 12.55 -11.82
C GLN A 572 -25.79 11.64 -10.62
N LYS A 573 -25.34 12.21 -9.48
CA LYS A 573 -25.19 11.50 -8.20
C LYS A 573 -24.26 10.29 -8.30
N ASN A 574 -23.11 10.48 -8.94
CA ASN A 574 -22.08 9.45 -9.13
C ASN A 574 -20.65 9.94 -8.86
N ASP A 575 -20.46 11.22 -8.52
CA ASP A 575 -19.16 11.81 -8.22
C ASP A 575 -19.34 12.96 -7.20
N PHE A 576 -18.53 12.99 -6.14
CA PHE A 576 -18.59 14.08 -5.14
C PHE A 576 -18.17 15.42 -5.75
N MET A 577 -17.37 15.41 -6.82
CA MET A 577 -16.88 16.59 -7.52
C MET A 577 -17.88 17.16 -8.56
N GLU A 578 -19.09 16.60 -8.67
CA GLU A 578 -20.09 17.06 -9.64
C GLU A 578 -20.33 18.58 -9.54
N ASN A 579 -20.49 19.30 -10.65
CA ASN A 579 -20.69 20.75 -10.70
C ASN A 579 -19.53 21.63 -10.17
N ILE A 580 -18.39 21.06 -9.77
CA ILE A 580 -17.20 21.84 -9.37
C ILE A 580 -16.37 22.16 -10.63
N PRO A 581 -16.14 23.43 -10.97
CA PRO A 581 -15.29 23.81 -12.09
C PRO A 581 -13.86 23.33 -11.86
N ARG A 582 -13.24 22.75 -12.90
CA ARG A 582 -11.87 22.27 -12.88
C ARG A 582 -10.91 23.25 -13.52
#